data_AF-A0A2A4JBH9-F1
#
_entry.id   AF-A0A2A4JBH9-F1
#
_cell.length_a   1.000
_cell.length_b   1.000
_cell.length_c   1.000
_cell.angle_alpha   90.00
_cell.angle_beta   90.00
_cell.angle_gamma   90.00
#
_symmetry.space_group_name_H-M   'P 1'
#
loop_
_entity.id
_entity.type
_entity.pdbx_description
1 polymer ?
#
loop_
_entity_poly.entity_id
_entity_poly.type
_entity_poly.pdbx_seq_one_letter_code
_entity_poly.pdbx_strand_id
1 'polypeptide(L)'
;MSRILDVLVALALCLTLMGQARAASYTPRSDYGYPAGLIPDCPGVNKSATISPRMMSQLQVTMHRLSSTGQVIRRNIPVEIAHKVIAKDKSIDLKNKKTVLYAVGFWDSSAFPFSQAIGTSYSKRGYNVFLSETMTFLTYIYPKSVRLVRFIGKKMGEFLVRLTELGLDPENLELVGTSLGAHEVAYAAKYYYQVTGKKPSRLTGLDPAGPCFRSLGPEDKFAKTDAEKVDVIHTNIDGFGIAETLGHIDIYANGGEFQPSDIPYIPCLVVCSHVRAMLYWWQALEHPKKFIAVKCNTVQEARFAQCFNNTPVNYLGLEAHFDRPGIYYMATSNEFPYYQGKEGLKEENEIYTSVVRRINDDEG
;
A
#
# COMPACT_ATOMS: atom_id res chain seq x y z
N MET A 1 42.30 -57.45 -41.38
CA MET A 1 41.75 -56.08 -41.55
C MET A 1 40.39 -55.87 -40.87
N SER A 2 39.51 -56.87 -40.75
CA SER A 2 38.17 -56.71 -40.13
C SER A 2 38.17 -56.29 -38.65
N ARG A 3 38.93 -56.96 -37.78
CA ARG A 3 38.89 -56.71 -36.32
C ARG A 3 39.44 -55.35 -35.88
N ILE A 4 40.32 -54.73 -36.66
CA ILE A 4 40.86 -53.38 -36.36
C ILE A 4 39.83 -52.31 -36.74
N LEU A 5 39.08 -52.55 -37.83
CA LEU A 5 38.01 -51.66 -38.26
C LEU A 5 36.83 -51.69 -37.27
N ASP A 6 36.48 -52.86 -36.74
CA ASP A 6 35.42 -53.00 -35.73
C ASP A 6 35.78 -52.30 -34.40
N VAL A 7 37.06 -52.36 -33.99
CA VAL A 7 37.55 -51.66 -32.79
C VAL A 7 37.61 -50.14 -33.01
N LEU A 8 38.01 -49.69 -34.20
CA LEU A 8 38.03 -48.26 -34.55
C LEU A 8 36.62 -47.67 -34.68
N VAL A 9 35.66 -48.43 -35.23
CA VAL A 9 34.25 -48.03 -35.32
C VAL A 9 33.61 -48.03 -33.93
N ALA A 10 33.91 -49.00 -33.07
CA ALA A 10 33.43 -49.01 -31.68
C ALA A 10 34.02 -47.86 -30.83
N LEU A 11 35.31 -47.53 -31.02
CA LEU A 11 35.94 -46.36 -30.39
C LEU A 11 35.38 -45.04 -30.92
N ALA A 12 35.11 -44.94 -32.23
CA ALA A 12 34.47 -43.77 -32.83
C ALA A 12 33.02 -43.60 -32.34
N LEU A 13 32.25 -44.69 -32.21
CA LEU A 13 30.90 -44.66 -31.64
C LEU A 13 30.92 -44.29 -30.15
N CYS A 14 31.85 -44.82 -29.34
CA CYS A 14 32.03 -44.40 -27.96
C CYS A 14 32.45 -42.93 -27.83
N LEU A 15 33.33 -42.43 -28.72
CA LEU A 15 33.73 -41.02 -28.73
C LEU A 15 32.61 -40.08 -29.20
N THR A 16 31.72 -40.53 -30.09
CA THR A 16 30.51 -39.76 -30.47
C THR A 16 29.40 -39.81 -29.43
N LEU A 17 29.26 -40.91 -28.67
CA LEU A 17 28.30 -41.04 -27.58
C LEU A 17 28.77 -40.38 -26.27
N MET A 18 30.08 -40.20 -26.09
CA MET A 18 30.67 -39.38 -25.02
C MET A 18 30.86 -37.90 -25.41
N GLY A 19 30.67 -37.58 -26.69
CA GLY A 19 30.80 -36.23 -27.27
C GLY A 19 29.56 -35.35 -27.10
N GLN A 20 28.44 -35.89 -26.58
CA GLN A 20 27.47 -35.08 -25.88
C GLN A 20 27.88 -34.99 -24.42
N ALA A 21 29.05 -34.40 -24.18
CA ALA A 21 29.11 -33.43 -23.09
C ALA A 21 27.92 -32.53 -23.37
N ARG A 22 26.83 -32.71 -22.60
CA ARG A 22 25.96 -31.60 -22.33
C ARG A 22 26.97 -30.53 -21.93
N ALA A 23 27.17 -29.55 -22.82
CA ALA A 23 27.16 -28.21 -22.35
C ALA A 23 25.89 -28.18 -21.50
N ALA A 24 26.02 -28.51 -20.21
CA ALA A 24 25.34 -27.78 -19.20
C ALA A 24 25.67 -26.38 -19.66
N SER A 25 24.71 -25.78 -20.37
CA SER A 25 24.70 -24.34 -20.52
C SER A 25 24.96 -23.93 -19.08
N TYR A 26 26.16 -23.42 -18.85
CA TYR A 26 26.33 -22.55 -17.71
C TYR A 26 25.48 -21.35 -18.11
N THR A 27 24.15 -21.50 -18.00
CA THR A 27 23.33 -20.44 -17.49
C THR A 27 23.99 -20.17 -16.15
N PRO A 28 24.60 -19.00 -15.96
CA PRO A 28 24.82 -18.54 -14.61
C PRO A 28 23.54 -18.86 -13.83
N ARG A 29 23.61 -19.21 -12.55
CA ARG A 29 22.44 -18.96 -11.70
C ARG A 29 22.05 -17.54 -12.08
N SER A 30 20.83 -17.29 -12.58
CA SER A 30 20.48 -15.90 -12.89
C SER A 30 20.93 -15.09 -11.69
N ASP A 31 21.56 -13.93 -11.90
CA ASP A 31 22.08 -13.06 -10.86
C ASP A 31 20.89 -12.55 -10.02
N TYR A 32 20.18 -13.46 -9.36
CA TYR A 32 18.75 -13.38 -9.18
C TYR A 32 18.49 -12.32 -8.12
N GLY A 33 18.07 -11.13 -8.55
CA GLY A 33 17.50 -10.13 -7.68
C GLY A 33 16.04 -10.49 -7.36
N TYR A 34 15.74 -10.63 -6.08
CA TYR A 34 14.40 -10.74 -5.49
C TYR A 34 14.55 -10.86 -3.96
N PRO A 35 13.45 -10.98 -3.23
CA PRO A 35 12.85 -9.93 -2.39
C PRO A 35 13.82 -8.78 -1.94
N ALA A 36 13.53 -7.53 -2.31
CA ALA A 36 14.38 -6.35 -1.97
C ALA A 36 13.78 -5.49 -0.84
N GLY A 37 14.62 -4.98 0.08
CA GLY A 37 14.23 -4.14 1.24
C GLY A 37 14.33 -4.84 2.60
N LEU A 38 13.95 -4.17 3.70
CA LEU A 38 14.09 -4.71 5.07
C LEU A 38 13.24 -5.98 5.32
N ILE A 39 13.84 -7.04 5.91
CA ILE A 39 13.23 -8.36 6.25
C ILE A 39 12.32 -8.88 5.12
N PRO A 40 12.88 -9.20 3.95
CA PRO A 40 12.06 -9.46 2.78
C PRO A 40 11.60 -10.93 2.70
N ASP A 41 12.32 -11.84 3.39
CA ASP A 41 11.83 -13.16 3.80
C ASP A 41 11.70 -13.21 5.33
N CYS A 42 10.64 -13.86 5.81
CA CYS A 42 10.23 -13.85 7.21
C CYS A 42 9.69 -15.23 7.60
N PRO A 43 10.58 -16.18 7.94
CA PRO A 43 10.19 -17.55 8.22
C PRO A 43 9.12 -17.67 9.31
N GLY A 44 8.06 -18.42 9.01
CA GLY A 44 6.93 -18.56 9.92
C GLY A 44 5.99 -17.35 9.98
N VAL A 45 6.13 -16.39 9.06
CA VAL A 45 5.18 -15.27 8.92
C VAL A 45 3.75 -15.76 8.76
N ASN A 46 3.50 -16.88 8.08
CA ASN A 46 2.16 -17.45 7.89
C ASN A 46 1.64 -18.23 9.11
N LYS A 47 2.40 -18.35 10.20
CA LYS A 47 1.91 -18.99 11.43
C LYS A 47 0.79 -18.14 12.03
N SER A 48 -0.33 -18.78 12.33
CA SER A 48 -1.45 -18.17 13.03
C SER A 48 -1.01 -17.44 14.31
N ALA A 49 -1.61 -16.29 14.56
CA ALA A 49 -1.52 -15.56 15.81
C ALA A 49 -2.91 -15.05 16.16
N THR A 50 -3.22 -14.99 17.46
CA THR A 50 -4.53 -14.57 17.96
C THR A 50 -4.35 -13.65 19.14
N ILE A 51 -5.35 -12.80 19.39
CA ILE A 51 -5.45 -12.01 20.61
C ILE A 51 -6.20 -12.85 21.65
N SER A 52 -5.76 -12.83 22.90
CA SER A 52 -6.43 -13.57 23.98
C SER A 52 -7.81 -12.97 24.26
N PRO A 53 -8.82 -13.75 24.69
CA PRO A 53 -10.14 -13.23 25.02
C PRO A 53 -10.11 -12.05 26.01
N ARG A 54 -9.19 -12.07 26.98
CA ARG A 54 -9.01 -10.99 27.96
C ARG A 54 -8.57 -9.67 27.33
N MET A 55 -7.84 -9.72 26.22
CA MET A 55 -7.32 -8.55 25.52
C MET A 55 -8.21 -8.09 24.37
N MET A 56 -9.24 -8.86 23.99
CA MET A 56 -10.11 -8.50 22.86
C MET A 56 -10.80 -7.14 23.01
N SER A 57 -11.09 -6.72 24.23
CA SER A 57 -11.67 -5.40 24.52
C SER A 57 -10.75 -4.22 24.19
N GLN A 58 -9.44 -4.47 24.04
CA GLN A 58 -8.45 -3.48 23.63
C GLN A 58 -8.36 -3.34 22.11
N LEU A 59 -8.89 -4.30 21.33
CA LEU A 59 -9.03 -4.13 19.90
C LEU A 59 -10.26 -3.28 19.62
N GLN A 60 -10.03 -2.04 19.19
CA GLN A 60 -11.07 -1.02 19.12
C GLN A 60 -11.21 -0.48 17.72
N VAL A 61 -12.42 0.00 17.44
CA VAL A 61 -12.71 0.92 16.34
C VAL A 61 -13.06 2.26 16.97
N THR A 62 -12.40 3.31 16.51
CA THR A 62 -12.69 4.68 16.89
C THR A 62 -13.67 5.27 15.88
N MET A 63 -14.88 5.56 16.33
CA MET A 63 -15.83 6.37 15.58
C MET A 63 -15.38 7.83 15.65
N HIS A 64 -15.19 8.47 14.50
CA HIS A 64 -14.73 9.86 14.37
C HIS A 64 -15.77 10.67 13.62
N ARG A 65 -16.14 11.84 14.14
CA ARG A 65 -17.10 12.73 13.47
C ARG A 65 -16.89 14.18 13.83
N LEU A 66 -17.55 15.06 13.08
CA LEU A 66 -17.68 16.47 13.43
C LEU A 66 -19.04 16.74 14.08
N SER A 67 -19.06 17.63 15.08
CA SER A 67 -20.30 18.23 15.58
C SER A 67 -20.85 19.25 14.56
N SER A 68 -22.07 19.73 14.81
CA SER A 68 -22.64 20.86 14.06
C SER A 68 -21.80 22.15 14.19
N THR A 69 -21.01 22.29 15.25
CA THR A 69 -20.10 23.42 15.49
C THR A 69 -18.68 23.19 14.94
N GLY A 70 -18.44 22.07 14.25
CA GLY A 70 -17.12 21.73 13.69
C GLY A 70 -16.13 21.14 14.71
N GLN A 71 -16.58 20.83 15.93
CA GLN A 71 -15.73 20.17 16.93
C GLN A 71 -15.58 18.67 16.59
N VAL A 72 -14.34 18.16 16.69
CA VAL A 72 -14.05 16.74 16.54
C VAL A 72 -14.59 15.97 17.75
N ILE A 73 -15.43 14.97 17.50
CA ILE A 73 -15.97 14.06 18.50
C ILE A 73 -15.50 12.65 18.15
N ARG A 74 -14.87 11.98 19.12
CA ARG A 74 -14.28 10.65 18.97
C ARG A 74 -14.80 9.71 20.05
N ARG A 75 -15.08 8.47 19.69
CA ARG A 75 -15.49 7.42 20.62
C ARG A 75 -14.82 6.10 20.26
N ASN A 76 -13.99 5.59 21.15
CA ASN A 76 -13.39 4.28 21.01
C ASN A 76 -14.39 3.21 21.47
N ILE A 77 -14.56 2.17 20.66
CA ILE A 77 -15.52 1.11 20.92
C ILE A 77 -14.83 -0.24 20.67
N PRO A 78 -14.89 -1.20 21.60
CA PRO A 78 -14.40 -2.55 21.33
C PRO A 78 -15.06 -3.13 20.08
N VAL A 79 -14.25 -3.68 19.17
CA VAL A 79 -14.70 -4.10 17.83
C VAL A 79 -15.85 -5.11 17.89
N GLU A 80 -15.84 -5.99 18.90
CA GLU A 80 -16.84 -7.06 19.09
C GLU A 80 -18.26 -6.52 19.35
N ILE A 81 -18.38 -5.33 19.92
CA ILE A 81 -19.68 -4.71 20.23
C ILE A 81 -19.97 -3.47 19.38
N ALA A 82 -19.03 -3.04 18.53
CA ALA A 82 -19.12 -1.79 17.79
C ALA A 82 -20.39 -1.68 16.94
N HIS A 83 -20.77 -2.75 16.24
CA HIS A 83 -22.01 -2.81 15.45
C HIS A 83 -23.27 -2.52 16.30
N LYS A 84 -23.34 -3.00 17.54
CA LYS A 84 -24.49 -2.75 18.44
C LYS A 84 -24.57 -1.30 18.90
N VAL A 85 -23.40 -0.66 19.10
CA VAL A 85 -23.33 0.75 19.45
C VAL A 85 -23.73 1.61 18.25
N ILE A 86 -23.21 1.29 17.06
CA ILE A 86 -23.50 2.00 15.81
C ILE A 86 -24.98 1.88 15.43
N ALA A 87 -25.59 0.70 15.59
CA ALA A 87 -27.02 0.49 15.31
C ALA A 87 -27.94 1.42 16.11
N LYS A 88 -27.49 1.95 17.25
CA LYS A 88 -28.24 2.86 18.12
C LYS A 88 -27.84 4.32 17.95
N ASP A 89 -26.76 4.60 17.21
CA ASP A 89 -26.24 5.95 17.04
C ASP A 89 -26.93 6.65 15.87
N LYS A 90 -27.82 7.60 16.19
CA LYS A 90 -28.58 8.36 15.19
C LYS A 90 -27.72 9.28 14.30
N SER A 91 -26.44 9.48 14.63
CA SER A 91 -25.54 10.28 13.80
C SER A 91 -24.91 9.49 12.65
N ILE A 92 -25.00 8.15 12.67
CA ILE A 92 -24.51 7.27 11.62
C ILE A 92 -25.65 6.94 10.65
N ASP A 93 -25.40 7.10 9.36
CA ASP A 93 -26.32 6.73 8.29
C ASP A 93 -25.61 5.78 7.32
N LEU A 94 -25.73 4.48 7.58
CA LEU A 94 -25.09 3.45 6.77
C LEU A 94 -25.74 3.29 5.38
N LYS A 95 -26.99 3.73 5.20
CA LYS A 95 -27.75 3.50 3.97
C LYS A 95 -27.46 4.56 2.92
N ASN A 96 -27.34 5.82 3.33
CA ASN A 96 -27.24 6.94 2.40
C ASN A 96 -25.86 7.62 2.39
N LYS A 97 -24.96 7.26 3.32
CA LYS A 97 -23.60 7.82 3.36
C LYS A 97 -22.55 6.76 3.11
N LYS A 98 -21.48 7.17 2.43
CA LYS A 98 -20.25 6.39 2.35
C LYS A 98 -19.68 6.14 3.75
N THR A 99 -19.06 4.98 3.90
CA THR A 99 -18.39 4.56 5.12
C THR A 99 -16.93 4.29 4.81
N VAL A 100 -16.03 4.87 5.60
CA VAL A 100 -14.60 4.60 5.52
C VAL A 100 -14.11 3.91 6.79
N LEU A 101 -13.33 2.83 6.61
CA LEU A 101 -12.47 2.29 7.65
C LEU A 101 -11.02 2.63 7.31
N TYR A 102 -10.38 3.45 8.16
CA TYR A 102 -8.97 3.77 8.08
C TYR A 102 -8.16 2.95 9.10
N ALA A 103 -7.25 2.08 8.64
CA ALA A 103 -6.37 1.31 9.51
C ALA A 103 -5.00 1.97 9.68
N VAL A 104 -4.61 2.13 10.94
CA VAL A 104 -3.30 2.63 11.36
C VAL A 104 -2.21 1.58 11.19
N GLY A 105 -0.96 2.02 11.07
CA GLY A 105 0.20 1.15 10.88
C GLY A 105 0.84 0.59 12.15
N PHE A 106 2.04 0.02 11.99
CA PHE A 106 2.92 -0.33 13.11
C PHE A 106 3.37 0.95 13.82
N TRP A 107 3.36 0.97 15.15
CA TRP A 107 3.68 2.16 15.98
C TRP A 107 2.76 3.37 15.77
N ASP A 108 1.59 3.17 15.17
CA ASP A 108 0.62 4.25 14.91
C ASP A 108 -0.65 4.04 15.74
N SER A 109 -1.39 5.13 15.95
CA SER A 109 -2.61 5.16 16.73
C SER A 109 -3.65 6.06 16.07
N SER A 110 -4.92 5.70 16.24
CA SER A 110 -6.02 6.53 15.77
C SER A 110 -6.00 7.92 16.42
N ALA A 111 -5.37 8.04 17.60
CA ALA A 111 -5.25 9.29 18.35
C ALA A 111 -4.16 10.24 17.83
N PHE A 112 -3.28 9.81 16.93
CA PHE A 112 -2.23 10.69 16.42
C PHE A 112 -2.75 11.75 15.45
N PRO A 113 -2.08 12.92 15.34
CA PRO A 113 -2.59 14.06 14.58
C PRO A 113 -2.93 13.74 13.12
N PHE A 114 -2.10 12.94 12.43
CA PHE A 114 -2.33 12.60 11.02
C PHE A 114 -3.55 11.70 10.84
N SER A 115 -3.71 10.69 11.70
CA SER A 115 -4.91 9.83 11.72
C SER A 115 -6.18 10.66 11.99
N GLN A 116 -6.13 11.58 12.95
CA GLN A 116 -7.24 12.49 13.23
C GLN A 116 -7.54 13.45 12.06
N ALA A 117 -6.50 13.94 11.37
CA ALA A 117 -6.64 14.83 10.24
C ALA A 117 -7.30 14.12 9.04
N ILE A 118 -6.90 12.88 8.76
CA ILE A 118 -7.56 12.03 7.75
C ILE A 118 -9.02 11.78 8.13
N GLY A 119 -9.29 11.36 9.38
CA GLY A 119 -10.66 11.12 9.84
C GLY A 119 -11.55 12.37 9.78
N THR A 120 -10.97 13.53 10.08
CA THR A 120 -11.64 14.83 9.96
C THR A 120 -11.93 15.18 8.50
N SER A 121 -10.98 14.94 7.60
CA SER A 121 -11.13 15.20 6.16
C SER A 121 -12.27 14.36 5.57
N TYR A 122 -12.39 13.09 5.94
CA TYR A 122 -13.54 12.27 5.56
C TYR A 122 -14.85 12.74 6.20
N SER A 123 -14.83 13.15 7.48
CA SER A 123 -16.02 13.66 8.17
C SER A 123 -16.56 14.93 7.51
N LYS A 124 -15.71 15.86 7.09
CA LYS A 124 -16.10 17.06 6.32
C LYS A 124 -16.81 16.71 5.00
N ARG A 125 -16.52 15.54 4.44
CA ARG A 125 -17.11 15.01 3.20
C ARG A 125 -18.39 14.20 3.45
N GLY A 126 -18.87 14.15 4.69
CA GLY A 126 -20.11 13.49 5.05
C GLY A 126 -20.03 11.97 5.16
N TYR A 127 -18.83 11.40 5.32
CA TYR A 127 -18.66 9.96 5.53
C TYR A 127 -19.05 9.53 6.95
N ASN A 128 -19.46 8.27 7.12
CA ASN A 128 -19.31 7.56 8.38
C ASN A 128 -17.83 7.16 8.51
N VAL A 129 -17.15 7.63 9.56
CA VAL A 129 -15.69 7.45 9.68
C VAL A 129 -15.35 6.57 10.87
N PHE A 130 -14.64 5.48 10.56
CA PHE A 130 -14.11 4.53 11.53
C PHE A 130 -12.60 4.44 11.37
N LEU A 131 -11.86 4.49 12.48
CA LEU A 131 -10.42 4.29 12.51
C LEU A 131 -10.12 3.03 13.33
N SER A 132 -9.24 2.18 12.83
CA SER A 132 -8.71 1.07 13.62
C SER A 132 -7.82 1.61 14.75
N GLU A 133 -7.95 1.06 15.95
CA GLU A 133 -7.06 1.33 17.09
C GLU A 133 -6.40 0.03 17.54
N THR A 134 -5.14 -0.11 17.15
CA THR A 134 -4.36 -1.36 17.26
C THR A 134 -3.02 -1.16 17.95
N MET A 135 -2.75 0.04 18.49
CA MET A 135 -1.47 0.40 19.12
C MET A 135 -1.09 -0.58 20.24
N THR A 136 -2.06 -1.14 20.97
CA THR A 136 -1.80 -2.15 22.01
C THR A 136 -1.20 -3.45 21.46
N PHE A 137 -1.41 -3.78 20.19
CA PHE A 137 -0.99 -5.04 19.58
C PHE A 137 0.19 -4.89 18.60
N LEU A 138 0.29 -3.73 17.93
CA LEU A 138 1.22 -3.49 16.83
C LEU A 138 2.40 -2.58 17.23
N THR A 139 2.89 -2.69 18.47
CA THR A 139 3.95 -1.82 19.02
C THR A 139 5.25 -2.49 19.41
N TYR A 140 5.28 -3.82 19.56
CA TYR A 140 6.42 -4.45 20.22
C TYR A 140 7.36 -5.15 19.23
N ILE A 141 6.95 -6.31 18.72
CA ILE A 141 7.79 -7.13 17.83
C ILE A 141 7.17 -7.15 16.45
N TYR A 142 7.88 -6.60 15.46
CA TYR A 142 7.33 -6.44 14.12
C TYR A 142 6.87 -7.77 13.47
N PRO A 143 7.67 -8.86 13.42
CA PRO A 143 7.18 -10.14 12.88
C PRO A 143 5.95 -10.71 13.60
N LYS A 144 5.80 -10.44 14.90
CA LYS A 144 4.60 -10.81 15.66
C LYS A 144 3.40 -9.95 15.25
N SER A 145 3.62 -8.66 15.04
CA SER A 145 2.63 -7.69 14.57
C SER A 145 2.10 -8.07 13.18
N VAL A 146 2.99 -8.48 12.27
CA VAL A 146 2.64 -9.02 10.95
C VAL A 146 1.72 -10.23 11.06
N ARG A 147 2.01 -11.16 11.97
CA ARG A 147 1.13 -12.32 12.19
C ARG A 147 -0.22 -11.94 12.78
N LEU A 148 -0.24 -10.98 13.72
CA LEU A 148 -1.46 -10.50 14.37
C LEU A 148 -2.35 -9.72 13.42
N VAL A 149 -1.79 -9.01 12.44
CA VAL A 149 -2.58 -8.18 11.51
C VAL A 149 -3.60 -8.99 10.72
N ARG A 150 -3.33 -10.28 10.45
CA ARG A 150 -4.30 -11.21 9.84
C ARG A 150 -5.53 -11.41 10.70
N PHE A 151 -5.30 -11.67 11.98
CA PHE A 151 -6.38 -11.86 12.94
C PHE A 151 -7.16 -10.57 13.17
N ILE A 152 -6.47 -9.44 13.28
CA ILE A 152 -7.09 -8.12 13.43
C ILE A 152 -7.93 -7.79 12.19
N GLY A 153 -7.37 -7.96 10.99
CA GLY A 153 -8.08 -7.74 9.73
C GLY A 153 -9.33 -8.62 9.62
N LYS A 154 -9.26 -9.89 10.01
CA LYS A 154 -10.45 -10.74 10.13
C LYS A 154 -11.51 -10.14 11.07
N LYS A 155 -11.12 -9.63 12.24
CA LYS A 155 -12.05 -8.97 13.18
C LYS A 155 -12.65 -7.69 12.63
N MET A 156 -11.90 -6.92 11.85
CA MET A 156 -12.42 -5.77 11.11
C MET A 156 -13.39 -6.21 10.00
N GLY A 157 -13.10 -7.31 9.30
CA GLY A 157 -14.01 -7.91 8.33
C GLY A 157 -15.33 -8.35 8.97
N GLU A 158 -15.29 -9.06 10.12
CA GLU A 158 -16.47 -9.43 10.91
C GLU A 158 -17.30 -8.18 11.28
N PHE A 159 -16.64 -7.11 11.70
CA PHE A 159 -17.30 -5.83 11.99
C PHE A 159 -18.00 -5.24 10.76
N LEU A 160 -17.35 -5.21 9.59
CA LEU A 160 -17.91 -4.68 8.35
C LEU A 160 -19.11 -5.52 7.84
N VAL A 161 -19.05 -6.85 8.00
CA VAL A 161 -20.19 -7.73 7.71
C VAL A 161 -21.38 -7.35 8.59
N ARG A 162 -21.17 -7.13 9.90
CA ARG A 162 -22.25 -6.67 10.79
C ARG A 162 -22.79 -5.29 10.41
N LEU A 163 -21.98 -4.38 9.89
CA LEU A 163 -22.49 -3.10 9.37
C LEU A 163 -23.34 -3.29 8.11
N THR A 164 -22.98 -4.26 7.26
CA THR A 164 -23.77 -4.60 6.06
C THR A 164 -25.14 -5.15 6.43
N GLU A 165 -25.22 -6.00 7.47
CA GLU A 165 -26.49 -6.46 8.04
C GLU A 165 -27.36 -5.30 8.57
N LEU A 166 -26.75 -4.18 8.95
CA LEU A 166 -27.43 -2.96 9.40
C LEU A 166 -27.77 -1.99 8.25
N GLY A 167 -27.44 -2.33 7.01
CA GLY A 167 -27.78 -1.57 5.82
C GLY A 167 -26.63 -0.82 5.15
N LEU A 168 -25.37 -1.06 5.55
CA LEU A 168 -24.21 -0.59 4.78
C LEU A 168 -24.17 -1.29 3.43
N ASP A 169 -24.20 -0.52 2.35
CA ASP A 169 -23.96 -1.05 1.01
C ASP A 169 -22.45 -1.22 0.75
N PRO A 170 -21.96 -2.38 0.26
CA PRO A 170 -20.58 -2.52 -0.19
C PRO A 170 -20.12 -1.47 -1.22
N GLU A 171 -21.02 -0.96 -2.07
CA GLU A 171 -20.73 0.14 -3.01
C GLU A 171 -20.41 1.48 -2.29
N ASN A 172 -20.83 1.60 -1.04
CA ASN A 172 -20.56 2.74 -0.17
C ASN A 172 -19.43 2.46 0.84
N LEU A 173 -18.78 1.29 0.78
CA LEU A 173 -17.69 0.93 1.69
C LEU A 173 -16.32 1.22 1.03
N GLU A 174 -15.56 2.11 1.65
CA GLU A 174 -14.18 2.42 1.29
C GLU A 174 -13.24 1.99 2.42
N LEU A 175 -12.10 1.41 2.07
CA LEU A 175 -11.09 0.94 3.02
C LEU A 175 -9.76 1.64 2.72
N VAL A 176 -9.09 2.13 3.76
CA VAL A 176 -7.79 2.80 3.62
C VAL A 176 -6.86 2.25 4.69
N GLY A 177 -5.62 1.95 4.35
CA GLY A 177 -4.65 1.51 5.35
C GLY A 177 -3.25 2.02 5.07
N THR A 178 -2.57 2.43 6.13
CA THR A 178 -1.18 2.88 6.07
C THR A 178 -0.24 1.78 6.52
N SER A 179 0.89 1.57 5.83
CA SER A 179 1.92 0.64 6.30
C SER A 179 1.33 -0.77 6.54
N LEU A 180 1.49 -1.30 7.75
CA LEU A 180 0.90 -2.57 8.19
C LEU A 180 -0.64 -2.55 8.16
N GLY A 181 -1.25 -1.38 8.36
CA GLY A 181 -2.68 -1.15 8.27
C GLY A 181 -3.23 -1.39 6.85
N ALA A 182 -2.42 -1.22 5.79
CA ALA A 182 -2.83 -1.60 4.44
C ALA A 182 -3.16 -3.10 4.38
N HIS A 183 -2.32 -3.93 4.98
CA HIS A 183 -2.59 -5.37 5.07
C HIS A 183 -3.77 -5.68 5.99
N GLU A 184 -3.99 -4.92 7.06
CA GLU A 184 -5.16 -5.06 7.92
C GLU A 184 -6.47 -4.93 7.13
N VAL A 185 -6.63 -3.84 6.37
CA VAL A 185 -7.85 -3.63 5.57
C VAL A 185 -7.96 -4.60 4.40
N ALA A 186 -6.84 -5.05 3.83
CA ALA A 186 -6.84 -6.11 2.83
C ALA A 186 -7.40 -7.44 3.39
N TYR A 187 -6.97 -7.85 4.58
CA TYR A 187 -7.51 -9.03 5.25
C TYR A 187 -8.97 -8.85 5.64
N ALA A 188 -9.37 -7.65 6.04
CA ALA A 188 -10.79 -7.33 6.27
C ALA A 188 -11.62 -7.50 5.00
N ALA A 189 -11.13 -6.99 3.87
CA ALA A 189 -11.80 -7.08 2.57
C ALA A 189 -11.90 -8.54 2.07
N LYS A 190 -10.84 -9.33 2.21
CA LYS A 190 -10.83 -10.76 1.87
C LYS A 190 -11.85 -11.54 2.70
N TYR A 191 -11.89 -11.33 4.01
CA TYR A 191 -12.87 -11.96 4.88
C TYR A 191 -14.30 -11.50 4.56
N TYR A 192 -14.48 -10.20 4.31
CA TYR A 192 -15.77 -9.64 3.93
C TYR A 192 -16.31 -10.27 2.64
N TYR A 193 -15.47 -10.41 1.61
CA TYR A 193 -15.82 -11.08 0.36
C TYR A 193 -16.14 -12.57 0.58
N GLN A 194 -15.33 -13.27 1.38
CA GLN A 194 -15.58 -14.68 1.71
C GLN A 194 -16.97 -14.91 2.32
N VAL A 195 -17.46 -13.98 3.15
CA VAL A 195 -18.76 -14.10 3.84
C VAL A 195 -19.92 -13.59 3.00
N THR A 196 -19.73 -12.48 2.28
CA THR A 196 -20.84 -11.77 1.62
C THR A 196 -20.94 -12.02 0.13
N GLY A 197 -19.87 -12.53 -0.50
CA GLY A 197 -19.73 -12.60 -1.96
C GLY A 197 -19.59 -11.24 -2.65
N LYS A 198 -19.48 -10.15 -1.89
CA LYS A 198 -19.38 -8.77 -2.39
C LYS A 198 -18.05 -8.15 -1.97
N LYS A 199 -17.54 -7.23 -2.78
CA LYS A 199 -16.30 -6.51 -2.48
C LYS A 199 -16.58 -5.09 -1.99
N PRO A 200 -15.71 -4.51 -1.15
CA PRO A 200 -15.70 -3.07 -0.92
C PRO A 200 -15.55 -2.30 -2.24
N SER A 201 -16.16 -1.12 -2.31
CA SER A 201 -16.09 -0.24 -3.48
C SER A 201 -14.68 0.23 -3.80
N ARG A 202 -13.86 0.49 -2.77
CA ARG A 202 -12.49 0.97 -2.91
C ARG A 202 -11.59 0.49 -1.77
N LEU A 203 -10.36 0.15 -2.11
CA LEU A 203 -9.28 -0.13 -1.18
C LEU A 203 -8.06 0.72 -1.54
N THR A 204 -7.57 1.51 -0.59
CA THR A 204 -6.41 2.38 -0.79
C THR A 204 -5.26 1.99 0.14
N GLY A 205 -4.08 1.75 -0.44
CA GLY A 205 -2.85 1.46 0.30
C GLY A 205 -1.94 2.70 0.39
N LEU A 206 -1.63 3.14 1.61
CA LEU A 206 -0.69 4.23 1.85
C LEU A 206 0.67 3.64 2.26
N ASP A 207 1.56 3.50 1.28
CA ASP A 207 2.86 2.84 1.36
C ASP A 207 2.79 1.47 2.10
N PRO A 208 2.11 0.47 1.52
CA PRO A 208 1.91 -0.84 2.17
C PRO A 208 3.22 -1.47 2.63
N ALA A 209 3.24 -2.04 3.83
CA ALA A 209 4.48 -2.50 4.47
C ALA A 209 5.12 -3.71 3.76
N GLY A 210 6.37 -3.59 3.33
CA GLY A 210 7.13 -4.67 2.69
C GLY A 210 7.78 -5.70 3.61
N PRO A 211 8.32 -5.35 4.79
CA PRO A 211 8.95 -6.34 5.65
C PRO A 211 7.96 -7.45 6.02
N CYS A 212 8.36 -8.70 5.79
CA CYS A 212 7.58 -9.93 5.89
C CYS A 212 6.43 -10.12 4.88
N PHE A 213 6.19 -9.20 3.94
CA PHE A 213 5.11 -9.32 2.93
C PHE A 213 5.60 -9.45 1.49
N ARG A 214 6.80 -8.94 1.15
CA ARG A 214 7.29 -8.91 -0.23
C ARG A 214 7.33 -10.28 -0.92
N SER A 215 7.68 -11.33 -0.17
CA SER A 215 7.71 -12.70 -0.69
C SER A 215 6.35 -13.41 -0.69
N LEU A 216 5.32 -12.81 -0.11
CA LEU A 216 4.00 -13.43 0.01
C LEU A 216 3.18 -13.27 -1.26
N GLY A 217 2.28 -14.22 -1.51
CA GLY A 217 1.31 -14.14 -2.61
C GLY A 217 0.16 -13.17 -2.31
N PRO A 218 -0.67 -12.84 -3.32
CA PRO A 218 -1.78 -11.88 -3.18
C PRO A 218 -2.83 -12.29 -2.12
N GLU A 219 -2.98 -13.58 -1.84
CA GLU A 219 -3.86 -14.10 -0.78
C GLU A 219 -3.36 -13.75 0.63
N ASP A 220 -2.05 -13.51 0.79
CA ASP A 220 -1.36 -13.31 2.05
C ASP A 220 -0.82 -11.87 2.23
N LYS A 221 -1.26 -10.92 1.40
CA LYS A 221 -0.92 -9.49 1.50
C LYS A 221 -1.98 -8.61 0.85
N PHE A 222 -1.75 -7.30 0.79
CA PHE A 222 -2.62 -6.36 0.08
C PHE A 222 -2.57 -6.66 -1.43
N ALA A 223 -3.71 -6.72 -2.12
CA ALA A 223 -3.73 -7.04 -3.54
C ALA A 223 -4.87 -6.33 -4.30
N LYS A 224 -4.66 -6.15 -5.62
CA LYS A 224 -5.63 -5.56 -6.54
C LYS A 224 -6.99 -6.26 -6.57
N THR A 225 -7.05 -7.53 -6.15
CA THR A 225 -8.25 -8.35 -6.13
C THR A 225 -9.16 -8.08 -4.93
N ASP A 226 -8.68 -7.35 -3.92
CA ASP A 226 -9.35 -7.21 -2.62
C ASP A 226 -10.56 -6.27 -2.64
N ALA A 227 -10.69 -5.39 -3.64
CA ALA A 227 -11.82 -4.48 -3.82
C ALA A 227 -12.14 -4.25 -5.30
N GLU A 228 -13.26 -3.59 -5.59
CA GLU A 228 -13.62 -3.21 -6.98
C GLU A 228 -12.63 -2.19 -7.56
N LYS A 229 -12.18 -1.24 -6.74
CA LYS A 229 -11.20 -0.22 -7.09
C LYS A 229 -10.05 -0.30 -6.09
N VAL A 230 -8.82 -0.38 -6.58
CA VAL A 230 -7.64 -0.50 -5.71
C VAL A 230 -6.57 0.47 -6.17
N ASP A 231 -6.16 1.37 -5.29
CA ASP A 231 -5.11 2.36 -5.57
C ASP A 231 -4.06 2.39 -4.46
N VAL A 232 -2.82 2.64 -4.86
CA VAL A 232 -1.68 2.60 -3.94
C VAL A 232 -0.80 3.81 -4.19
N ILE A 233 -0.36 4.44 -3.11
CA ILE A 233 0.74 5.40 -3.14
C ILE A 233 1.97 4.78 -2.50
N HIS A 234 3.09 4.85 -3.21
CA HIS A 234 4.39 4.34 -2.85
C HIS A 234 5.32 5.50 -2.56
N THR A 235 5.90 5.53 -1.36
CA THR A 235 6.80 6.59 -0.91
C THR A 235 8.09 6.08 -0.28
N ASN A 236 8.18 4.78 0.06
CA ASN A 236 9.39 4.20 0.64
C ASN A 236 9.67 2.74 0.25
N ILE A 237 9.62 2.42 -1.05
CA ILE A 237 9.62 1.07 -1.61
C ILE A 237 10.85 0.19 -1.29
N ASP A 238 12.02 0.80 -1.09
CA ASP A 238 13.26 0.09 -0.75
C ASP A 238 13.51 0.02 0.76
N GLY A 239 12.70 0.74 1.55
CA GLY A 239 12.74 0.76 3.01
C GLY A 239 11.64 -0.12 3.61
N PHE A 240 10.59 0.54 4.09
CA PHE A 240 9.42 -0.10 4.70
C PHE A 240 8.28 -0.37 3.75
N GLY A 241 8.19 0.28 2.59
CA GLY A 241 7.15 0.06 1.58
C GLY A 241 7.41 -1.14 0.67
N ILE A 242 6.41 -1.56 -0.09
CA ILE A 242 6.52 -2.61 -1.13
C ILE A 242 6.77 -1.96 -2.49
N ALA A 243 7.77 -2.42 -3.25
CA ALA A 243 8.05 -1.89 -4.59
C ALA A 243 7.10 -2.39 -5.69
N GLU A 244 6.52 -3.57 -5.52
CA GLU A 244 5.68 -4.20 -6.54
C GLU A 244 4.37 -3.42 -6.76
N THR A 245 3.77 -3.57 -7.95
CA THR A 245 2.45 -3.02 -8.21
C THR A 245 1.39 -3.83 -7.46
N LEU A 246 0.63 -3.15 -6.62
CA LEU A 246 -0.33 -3.78 -5.71
C LEU A 246 -1.78 -3.44 -6.07
N GLY A 247 -2.03 -2.40 -6.87
CA GLY A 247 -3.36 -1.91 -7.19
C GLY A 247 -3.75 -2.02 -8.65
N HIS A 248 -4.88 -1.39 -8.98
CA HIS A 248 -5.23 -1.01 -10.35
C HIS A 248 -4.50 0.28 -10.76
N ILE A 249 -4.25 1.16 -9.80
CA ILE A 249 -3.46 2.39 -9.94
C ILE A 249 -2.34 2.34 -8.89
N ASP A 250 -1.09 2.43 -9.33
CA ASP A 250 0.08 2.52 -8.44
C ASP A 250 0.83 3.82 -8.72
N ILE A 251 0.88 4.71 -7.73
CA ILE A 251 1.52 6.03 -7.81
C ILE A 251 2.83 5.99 -7.02
N TYR A 252 3.96 6.20 -7.70
CA TYR A 252 5.29 6.29 -7.09
C TYR A 252 5.66 7.78 -6.93
N ALA A 253 5.53 8.30 -5.72
CA ALA A 253 5.80 9.70 -5.43
C ALA A 253 7.31 9.94 -5.39
N ASN A 254 7.81 10.85 -6.24
CA ASN A 254 9.25 11.14 -6.39
C ASN A 254 10.08 9.84 -6.55
N GLY A 255 9.60 8.91 -7.38
CA GLY A 255 10.22 7.61 -7.62
C GLY A 255 9.90 6.54 -6.56
N GLY A 256 9.26 6.92 -5.46
CA GLY A 256 8.80 6.02 -4.41
C GLY A 256 9.86 5.60 -3.40
N GLU A 257 11.07 6.15 -3.44
CA GLU A 257 12.18 5.74 -2.55
C GLU A 257 12.37 6.69 -1.37
N PHE A 258 12.81 7.92 -1.69
CA PHE A 258 13.08 8.97 -0.72
C PHE A 258 12.24 10.21 -1.04
N GLN A 259 11.47 10.64 -0.06
CA GLN A 259 10.65 11.83 -0.20
C GLN A 259 11.45 13.08 0.18
N PRO A 260 11.15 14.24 -0.43
CA PRO A 260 11.80 15.49 -0.09
C PRO A 260 11.70 15.83 1.40
N SER A 261 12.82 16.22 2.01
CA SER A 261 12.82 16.76 3.37
C SER A 261 12.63 18.27 3.36
N ASP A 262 12.29 18.83 4.52
CA ASP A 262 12.17 20.27 4.70
C ASP A 262 13.53 21.00 4.55
N ILE A 263 14.66 20.27 4.56
CA ILE A 263 15.98 20.80 4.24
C ILE A 263 16.28 20.53 2.75
N PRO A 264 16.46 21.57 1.92
CA PRO A 264 16.77 21.40 0.51
C PRO A 264 17.93 20.44 0.27
N TYR A 265 17.79 19.58 -0.74
CA TYR A 265 18.78 18.58 -1.19
C TYR A 265 19.11 17.45 -0.21
N ILE A 266 18.55 17.47 1.00
CA ILE A 266 18.63 16.36 1.94
C ILE A 266 17.33 15.56 1.81
N PRO A 267 17.37 14.29 1.37
CA PRO A 267 16.18 13.44 1.38
C PRO A 267 15.76 13.13 2.81
N CYS A 268 14.47 12.99 3.06
CA CYS A 268 14.02 12.51 4.36
C CYS A 268 14.14 10.99 4.41
N LEU A 269 14.79 10.46 5.46
CA LEU A 269 15.16 9.05 5.54
C LEU A 269 13.94 8.12 5.69
N VAL A 270 14.21 6.82 5.76
CA VAL A 270 13.25 5.69 5.72
C VAL A 270 11.91 5.98 6.42
N VAL A 271 11.90 6.28 7.72
CA VAL A 271 10.66 6.51 8.49
C VAL A 271 9.89 7.73 7.98
N CYS A 272 10.58 8.83 7.70
CA CYS A 272 9.92 10.03 7.18
C CYS A 272 9.29 9.78 5.81
N SER A 273 10.03 9.14 4.90
CA SER A 273 9.54 8.78 3.58
C SER A 273 8.31 7.86 3.66
N HIS A 274 8.29 6.94 4.63
CA HIS A 274 7.14 6.08 4.88
C HIS A 274 5.90 6.86 5.37
N VAL A 275 6.09 7.81 6.29
CA VAL A 275 5.01 8.67 6.84
C VAL A 275 4.44 9.64 5.80
N ARG A 276 5.23 10.04 4.80
CA ARG A 276 4.79 10.97 3.74
C ARG A 276 3.57 10.48 2.97
N ALA A 277 3.36 9.17 2.82
CA ALA A 277 2.15 8.64 2.19
C ALA A 277 0.86 9.09 2.92
N MET A 278 0.87 9.13 4.26
CA MET A 278 -0.26 9.63 5.06
C MET A 278 -0.50 11.13 4.79
N LEU A 279 0.58 11.90 4.74
CA LEU A 279 0.52 13.35 4.52
C LEU A 279 0.01 13.68 3.12
N TYR A 280 0.52 13.01 2.09
CA TYR A 280 0.06 13.19 0.72
C TYR A 280 -1.40 12.78 0.58
N TRP A 281 -1.82 11.67 1.18
CA TRP A 281 -3.23 11.27 1.18
C TRP A 281 -4.12 12.31 1.87
N TRP A 282 -3.72 12.78 3.04
CA TRP A 282 -4.45 13.84 3.75
C TRP A 282 -4.57 15.10 2.90
N GLN A 283 -3.48 15.57 2.30
CA GLN A 283 -3.51 16.75 1.45
C GLN A 283 -4.29 16.52 0.15
N ALA A 284 -4.27 15.30 -0.42
CA ALA A 284 -5.08 14.95 -1.58
C ALA A 284 -6.59 14.90 -1.26
N LEU A 285 -6.95 14.53 -0.03
CA LEU A 285 -8.32 14.71 0.44
C LEU A 285 -8.65 16.20 0.43
N GLU A 286 -7.93 17.04 1.18
CA GLU A 286 -8.25 18.47 1.36
C GLU A 286 -8.13 19.29 0.06
N HIS A 287 -7.30 18.87 -0.89
CA HIS A 287 -7.03 19.57 -2.15
C HIS A 287 -7.21 18.64 -3.37
N PRO A 288 -8.47 18.34 -3.76
CA PRO A 288 -8.74 17.45 -4.89
C PRO A 288 -8.05 17.91 -6.19
N LYS A 289 -7.53 16.96 -6.97
CA LYS A 289 -6.88 17.17 -8.28
C LYS A 289 -5.59 18.00 -8.25
N LYS A 290 -4.99 18.23 -7.08
CA LYS A 290 -3.69 18.93 -6.97
C LYS A 290 -2.47 18.01 -7.02
N PHE A 291 -2.59 16.79 -6.56
CA PHE A 291 -1.58 15.75 -6.77
C PHE A 291 -1.84 15.07 -8.11
N ILE A 292 -1.10 15.49 -9.14
CA ILE A 292 -1.24 14.99 -10.51
C ILE A 292 -0.07 14.06 -10.80
N ALA A 293 -0.38 12.86 -11.27
CA ALA A 293 0.59 11.84 -11.59
C ALA A 293 0.58 11.54 -13.09
N VAL A 294 1.76 11.41 -13.71
CA VAL A 294 1.94 11.08 -15.13
C VAL A 294 2.16 9.59 -15.30
N LYS A 295 1.52 8.99 -16.31
CA LYS A 295 1.59 7.54 -16.54
C LYS A 295 2.99 7.11 -16.95
N CYS A 296 3.49 6.03 -16.38
CA CYS A 296 4.69 5.33 -16.83
C CYS A 296 4.37 3.90 -17.29
N ASN A 297 5.24 3.29 -18.10
CA ASN A 297 5.07 1.92 -18.57
C ASN A 297 5.55 0.89 -17.55
N THR A 298 6.57 1.25 -16.76
CA THR A 298 7.19 0.35 -15.78
C THR A 298 7.44 1.05 -14.45
N VAL A 299 7.60 0.26 -13.39
CA VAL A 299 8.03 0.76 -12.08
C VAL A 299 9.42 1.41 -12.20
N GLN A 300 10.28 0.91 -13.09
CA GLN A 300 11.61 1.48 -13.29
C GLN A 300 11.58 2.87 -13.92
N GLU A 301 10.71 3.09 -14.91
CA GLU A 301 10.48 4.42 -15.47
C GLU A 301 9.94 5.39 -14.41
N ALA A 302 9.03 4.91 -13.54
CA ALA A 302 8.51 5.72 -12.44
C ALA A 302 9.60 6.05 -11.42
N ARG A 303 10.44 5.08 -11.03
CA ARG A 303 11.59 5.30 -10.13
C ARG A 303 12.52 6.40 -10.62
N PHE A 304 12.79 6.44 -11.93
CA PHE A 304 13.70 7.41 -12.53
C PHE A 304 13.04 8.67 -13.10
N ALA A 305 11.72 8.84 -12.89
CA ALA A 305 10.95 9.96 -13.45
C ALA A 305 11.09 10.09 -14.99
N GLN A 306 11.19 8.96 -15.71
CA GLN A 306 11.46 8.92 -17.16
C GLN A 306 10.20 8.86 -18.03
N CYS A 307 9.09 9.41 -17.55
CA CYS A 307 7.79 9.25 -18.21
C CYS A 307 7.00 10.55 -18.43
N PHE A 308 7.63 11.72 -18.29
CA PHE A 308 7.00 13.05 -18.49
C PHE A 308 6.42 13.28 -19.90
N ASN A 309 6.91 12.57 -20.92
CA ASN A 309 6.40 12.66 -22.28
C ASN A 309 5.05 11.92 -22.49
N ASN A 310 4.58 11.18 -21.49
CA ASN A 310 3.31 10.46 -21.57
C ASN A 310 2.11 11.38 -21.27
N THR A 311 1.01 11.18 -21.98
CA THR A 311 -0.17 12.06 -21.91
C THR A 311 -1.25 11.68 -20.90
N PRO A 312 -1.46 10.40 -20.50
CA PRO A 312 -2.47 10.08 -19.51
C PRO A 312 -2.00 10.51 -18.12
N VAL A 313 -2.82 11.33 -17.45
CA VAL A 313 -2.63 11.67 -16.04
C VAL A 313 -3.68 10.99 -15.16
N ASN A 314 -3.32 10.80 -13.91
CA ASN A 314 -4.19 10.36 -12.83
C ASN A 314 -4.00 11.24 -11.60
N TYR A 315 -4.84 11.08 -10.58
CA TYR A 315 -4.81 11.88 -9.36
C TYR A 315 -4.66 10.98 -8.14
N LEU A 316 -3.81 11.38 -7.19
CA LEU A 316 -3.92 10.87 -5.83
C LEU A 316 -5.20 11.42 -5.19
N GLY A 317 -5.92 10.60 -4.43
CA GLY A 317 -7.11 11.00 -3.69
C GLY A 317 -8.42 10.48 -4.29
N LEU A 318 -9.54 11.04 -3.84
CA LEU A 318 -10.87 10.52 -4.18
C LEU A 318 -11.23 10.62 -5.68
N GLU A 319 -10.59 11.54 -6.40
CA GLU A 319 -10.80 11.82 -7.83
C GLU A 319 -9.95 10.96 -8.77
N ALA A 320 -9.36 9.86 -8.29
CA ALA A 320 -8.59 8.94 -9.12
C ALA A 320 -9.42 8.35 -10.28
N HIS A 321 -8.83 8.32 -11.48
CA HIS A 321 -9.42 7.82 -12.72
C HIS A 321 -9.17 6.31 -12.85
N PHE A 322 -10.07 5.50 -12.29
CA PHE A 322 -10.00 4.03 -12.36
C PHE A 322 -10.28 3.44 -13.76
N ASP A 323 -10.80 4.24 -14.70
CA ASP A 323 -10.83 3.93 -16.14
C ASP A 323 -9.43 3.93 -16.78
N ARG A 324 -8.41 4.41 -16.06
CA ARG A 324 -7.01 4.51 -16.52
C ARG A 324 -6.08 3.78 -15.56
N PRO A 325 -6.16 2.44 -15.46
CA PRO A 325 -5.23 1.70 -14.62
C PRO A 325 -3.79 1.82 -15.14
N GLY A 326 -2.84 1.59 -14.25
CA GLY A 326 -1.41 1.56 -14.56
C GLY A 326 -0.52 2.11 -13.47
N ILE A 327 0.73 2.30 -13.85
CA ILE A 327 1.81 2.84 -13.02
C ILE A 327 1.94 4.32 -13.31
N TYR A 328 2.15 5.12 -12.29
CA TYR A 328 2.25 6.57 -12.39
C TYR A 328 3.41 7.10 -11.56
N TYR A 329 4.11 8.10 -12.08
CA TYR A 329 5.05 8.92 -11.33
C TYR A 329 4.35 10.21 -10.87
N MET A 330 4.62 10.65 -9.65
CA MET A 330 4.06 11.89 -9.10
C MET A 330 5.13 12.74 -8.43
N ALA A 331 5.43 13.90 -8.99
CA ALA A 331 6.32 14.88 -8.36
C ALA A 331 5.62 15.59 -7.18
N THR A 332 6.37 15.86 -6.12
CA THR A 332 5.92 16.65 -4.98
C THR A 332 6.93 17.75 -4.63
N SER A 333 6.48 18.78 -3.92
CA SER A 333 7.33 19.75 -3.25
C SER A 333 7.80 19.23 -1.88
N ASN A 334 8.91 19.78 -1.38
CA ASN A 334 9.32 19.63 0.02
C ASN A 334 8.48 20.46 0.98
N GLU A 335 7.85 21.53 0.50
CA GLU A 335 7.05 22.43 1.32
C GLU A 335 5.60 21.98 1.41
N PHE A 336 5.01 22.06 2.61
CA PHE A 336 3.57 21.85 2.80
C PHE A 336 2.78 22.88 1.97
N PRO A 337 1.72 22.52 1.21
CA PRO A 337 0.96 21.26 1.22
C PRO A 337 1.46 20.15 0.26
N TYR A 338 2.72 20.21 -0.16
CA TYR A 338 3.48 19.22 -0.95
C TYR A 338 3.04 18.98 -2.39
N TYR A 339 1.82 19.32 -2.81
CA TYR A 339 1.45 19.16 -4.21
C TYR A 339 2.16 20.19 -5.10
N GLN A 340 2.42 19.82 -6.36
CA GLN A 340 2.90 20.76 -7.38
C GLN A 340 1.84 21.12 -8.45
N GLY A 341 0.68 20.45 -8.46
CA GLY A 341 -0.32 20.67 -9.51
C GLY A 341 0.22 20.35 -10.91
N LYS A 342 -0.07 21.21 -11.88
CA LYS A 342 0.42 21.04 -13.27
C LYS A 342 1.93 21.25 -13.40
N GLU A 343 2.56 21.96 -12.46
CA GLU A 343 4.01 22.17 -12.48
C GLU A 343 4.77 20.86 -12.24
N GLY A 344 4.18 19.91 -11.50
CA GLY A 344 4.75 18.57 -11.31
C GLY A 344 4.68 17.67 -12.54
N LEU A 345 4.14 18.14 -13.67
CA LEU A 345 4.17 17.44 -14.96
C LEU A 345 5.36 17.87 -15.83
N LYS A 346 6.19 18.78 -15.35
CA LYS A 346 7.37 19.29 -16.07
C LYS A 346 8.62 18.59 -15.54
N GLU A 347 9.44 18.06 -16.44
CA GLU A 347 10.65 17.31 -16.09
C GLU A 347 11.65 18.18 -15.31
N GLU A 348 11.75 19.46 -15.63
CA GLU A 348 12.60 20.42 -14.94
C GLU A 348 12.20 20.67 -13.47
N ASN A 349 10.99 20.28 -13.07
CA ASN A 349 10.48 20.42 -11.70
C ASN A 349 10.63 19.13 -10.88
N GLU A 350 11.22 18.07 -11.45
CA GLU A 350 11.60 16.84 -10.75
C GLU A 350 12.70 17.16 -9.72
N ILE A 351 12.42 16.96 -8.43
CA ILE A 351 13.19 17.60 -7.37
C ILE A 351 14.65 17.11 -7.21
N TYR A 352 14.99 15.89 -7.65
CA TYR A 352 16.33 15.33 -7.43
C TYR A 352 17.20 15.40 -8.67
N THR A 353 16.73 14.80 -9.76
CA THR A 353 17.43 14.73 -11.05
C THR A 353 17.52 16.08 -11.72
N SER A 354 16.50 16.95 -11.66
CA SER A 354 16.57 18.27 -12.31
C SER A 354 17.56 19.20 -11.61
N VAL A 355 17.64 19.12 -10.27
CA VAL A 355 18.64 19.85 -9.48
C VAL A 355 20.04 19.39 -9.84
N VAL A 356 20.29 18.09 -9.87
CA VAL A 356 21.62 17.54 -10.19
C VAL A 356 22.04 17.94 -11.60
N ARG A 357 21.13 17.88 -12.59
CA ARG A 357 21.42 18.34 -13.96
C ARG A 357 21.83 19.81 -13.96
N ARG A 358 21.02 20.69 -13.37
CA ARG A 358 21.30 22.14 -13.30
C ARG A 358 22.61 22.48 -12.59
N ILE A 359 23.00 21.76 -11.54
CA ILE A 359 24.29 21.98 -10.85
C ILE A 359 25.48 21.60 -11.75
N ASN A 360 25.30 20.61 -12.63
CA ASN A 360 26.34 20.10 -13.51
C ASN A 360 26.26 20.64 -14.94
N ASP A 361 25.31 21.54 -15.24
CA ASP A 361 25.26 22.20 -16.54
C ASP A 361 26.43 23.20 -16.63
N ASP A 362 27.22 23.10 -17.70
CA ASP A 362 28.48 23.84 -17.91
C ASP A 362 28.32 25.38 -17.98
N GLU A 363 27.09 25.90 -17.88
CA GLU A 363 26.75 27.33 -17.94
C GLU A 363 26.44 27.96 -16.56
N GLY A 364 26.71 27.24 -15.45
CA GLY A 364 26.47 27.67 -14.07
C GLY A 364 27.52 28.60 -13.45
#